data_AF-A0A2V7WBA1-F1
#
_entry.id   AF-A0A2V7WBA1-F1
#
_cell.length_a   1.000
_cell.length_b   1.000
_cell.length_c   1.000
_cell.angle_alpha   90.00
_cell.angle_beta   90.00
_cell.angle_gamma   90.00
#
_symmetry.space_group_name_H-M   'P 1'
#
loop_
_entity.id
_entity.type
_entity.pdbx_description
1 polymer ?
#
loop_
_entity_poly.entity_id
_entity_poly.type
_entity_poly.pdbx_seq_one_letter_code
_entity_poly.pdbx_strand_id
1 'polypeptide(L)'
;MSELSVVTLGHVHTEAIESLTAHLTRLEQVVTNLAPRVRLGESRAELNRAVDAAANDWILILREREFLDPALAKEIVSAIAGSSAWGFRISVIPIYASKPLRLGGTAGELRLFHRRHLLRRGELAVEGTVVRLANPVHALTFESAAEHRSYLEKHAVPHSTLRQLLLFARNARTLDGNTLRYLWIEAGFDQ
;
A
#
# COMPACT_ATOMS: atom_id res chain seq x y z
N MET A 1 -4.03 -22.24 15.68
CA MET A 1 -3.20 -21.11 16.14
C MET A 1 -2.62 -20.49 14.89
N SER A 2 -2.86 -19.20 14.65
CA SER A 2 -2.53 -18.55 13.38
C SER A 2 -1.17 -17.88 13.48
N GLU A 3 -0.28 -18.24 12.55
CA GLU A 3 1.08 -17.71 12.43
C GLU A 3 1.20 -16.91 11.13
N LEU A 4 1.90 -15.78 11.15
CA LEU A 4 2.02 -14.88 9.99
C LEU A 4 3.43 -14.28 9.92
N SER A 5 4.02 -14.29 8.73
CA SER A 5 5.20 -13.49 8.41
C SER A 5 4.80 -12.28 7.59
N VAL A 6 5.25 -11.09 8.01
CA VAL A 6 5.01 -9.82 7.32
C VAL A 6 6.28 -9.42 6.59
N VAL A 7 6.24 -9.43 5.27
CA VAL A 7 7.30 -8.93 4.41
C VAL A 7 7.11 -7.43 4.21
N THR A 8 8.06 -6.63 4.67
CA THR A 8 7.96 -5.17 4.64
C THR A 8 8.82 -4.55 3.54
N LEU A 9 8.22 -3.68 2.74
CA LEU A 9 8.91 -2.90 1.69
C LEU A 9 9.24 -1.51 2.21
N GLY A 10 10.52 -1.22 2.40
CA GLY A 10 10.98 -0.02 3.10
C GLY A 10 10.83 -0.13 4.61
N HIS A 11 10.83 1.02 5.29
CA HIS A 11 10.87 1.09 6.75
C HIS A 11 9.48 1.11 7.38
N VAL A 12 8.89 -0.07 7.59
CA VAL A 12 7.60 -0.20 8.28
C VAL A 12 7.83 -0.22 9.79
N HIS A 13 7.26 0.76 10.50
CA HIS A 13 7.31 0.86 11.95
C HIS A 13 6.44 -0.22 12.61
N THR A 14 6.82 -0.67 13.81
CA THR A 14 6.12 -1.71 14.57
C THR A 14 4.65 -1.36 14.85
N GLU A 15 4.35 -0.08 15.04
CA GLU A 15 2.98 0.44 15.25
C GLU A 15 2.03 0.07 14.09
N ALA A 16 2.55 -0.03 12.86
CA ALA A 16 1.77 -0.38 11.68
C ALA A 16 1.23 -1.82 11.69
N ILE A 17 1.87 -2.71 12.44
CA ILE A 17 1.52 -4.13 12.56
C ILE A 17 1.04 -4.51 13.97
N GLU A 18 0.97 -3.56 14.90
CA GLU A 18 0.58 -3.80 16.29
C GLU A 18 -0.81 -4.43 16.39
N SER A 19 -1.74 -4.02 15.54
CA SER A 19 -3.11 -4.57 15.49
C SER A 19 -3.15 -6.08 15.19
N LEU A 20 -2.12 -6.63 14.53
CA LEU A 20 -2.00 -8.08 14.27
C LEU A 20 -1.53 -8.85 15.51
N THR A 21 -0.71 -8.24 16.37
CA THR A 21 -0.12 -8.92 17.53
C THR A 21 -1.17 -9.42 18.52
N ALA A 22 -2.30 -8.72 18.64
CA ALA A 22 -3.41 -9.09 19.52
C ALA A 22 -4.16 -10.37 19.06
N HIS A 23 -3.95 -10.82 17.83
CA HIS A 23 -4.74 -11.87 17.20
C HIS A 23 -3.91 -13.07 16.72
N LEU A 24 -2.58 -12.99 16.80
CA LEU A 24 -1.67 -14.01 16.29
C LEU A 24 -0.83 -14.60 17.41
N THR A 25 -0.55 -15.89 17.29
CA THR A 25 0.33 -16.59 18.24
C THR A 25 1.79 -16.36 17.91
N ARG A 26 2.09 -16.12 16.63
CA ARG A 26 3.44 -15.81 16.16
C ARG A 26 3.36 -14.79 15.03
N LEU A 27 4.12 -13.71 15.17
CA LEU A 27 4.29 -12.67 14.17
C LEU A 27 5.78 -12.49 13.91
N GLU A 28 6.18 -12.55 12.65
CA GLU A 28 7.54 -12.27 12.21
C GLU A 28 7.52 -11.11 11.22
N GLN A 29 8.52 -10.22 11.30
CA GLN A 29 8.73 -9.18 10.30
C GLN A 29 10.00 -9.48 9.50
N VAL A 30 9.87 -9.61 8.18
CA VAL A 30 10.97 -9.77 7.23
C VAL A 30 11.17 -8.45 6.50
N VAL A 31 12.25 -7.73 6.84
CA VAL A 31 12.55 -6.41 6.27
C VAL A 31 13.31 -6.57 4.95
N THR A 32 12.84 -5.92 3.90
CA THR A 32 13.50 -5.88 2.58
C THR A 32 14.10 -4.51 2.30
N ASN A 33 15.07 -4.45 1.39
CA ASN A 33 15.66 -3.18 0.93
C ASN A 33 14.93 -2.62 -0.30
N LEU A 34 13.75 -3.17 -0.61
CA LEU A 34 12.94 -2.74 -1.74
C LEU A 34 12.36 -1.35 -1.50
N ALA A 35 12.35 -0.54 -2.56
CA ALA A 35 11.69 0.75 -2.53
C ALA A 35 10.18 0.57 -2.21
N PRO A 36 9.59 1.40 -1.35
CA PRO A 36 8.20 1.22 -0.91
C PRO A 36 7.16 1.22 -2.04
N ARG A 37 7.45 1.94 -3.12
CA ARG A 37 6.54 2.11 -4.26
C ARG A 37 6.86 1.20 -5.44
N VAL A 38 7.78 0.25 -5.27
CA VAL A 38 8.12 -0.67 -6.34
C VAL A 38 6.92 -1.56 -6.68
N ARG A 39 6.71 -1.82 -7.98
CA ARG A 39 5.70 -2.79 -8.37
C ARG A 39 6.18 -4.18 -7.98
N LEU A 40 5.31 -4.97 -7.34
CA LEU A 40 5.69 -6.29 -6.82
C LEU A 40 6.24 -7.21 -7.92
N GLY A 41 5.75 -7.10 -9.16
CA GLY A 41 6.28 -7.86 -10.30
C GLY A 41 7.71 -7.49 -10.71
N GLU A 42 8.15 -6.25 -10.47
CA GLU A 42 9.47 -5.73 -10.88
C GLU A 42 10.59 -6.20 -9.94
N SER A 43 10.26 -6.51 -8.68
CA SER A 43 11.22 -6.90 -7.63
C SER A 43 11.14 -8.39 -7.25
N ARG A 44 10.77 -9.25 -8.20
CA ARG A 44 10.44 -10.66 -7.95
C ARG A 44 11.54 -11.45 -7.26
N ALA A 45 12.79 -11.30 -7.67
CA ALA A 45 13.90 -12.08 -7.10
C ALA A 45 14.08 -11.80 -5.60
N GLU A 46 13.96 -10.53 -5.19
CA GLU A 46 14.05 -10.14 -3.79
C GLU A 46 12.81 -10.55 -3.00
N LEU A 47 11.61 -10.41 -3.57
CA LEU A 47 10.38 -10.90 -2.94
C LEU A 47 10.40 -12.42 -2.73
N ASN A 48 10.86 -13.19 -3.72
CA ASN A 48 10.98 -14.64 -3.56
C ASN A 48 11.95 -15.00 -2.43
N ARG A 49 13.10 -14.33 -2.34
CA ARG A 49 14.06 -14.52 -1.24
C ARG A 49 13.45 -14.17 0.12
N ALA A 50 12.68 -13.08 0.20
CA ALA A 50 12.00 -12.69 1.44
C ALA A 50 10.93 -13.73 1.85
N VAL A 51 10.16 -14.26 0.89
CA VAL A 51 9.19 -15.34 1.13
C VAL A 51 9.89 -16.62 1.57
N ASP A 52 11.05 -16.95 0.99
CA ASP A 52 11.81 -18.15 1.34
C ASP A 52 12.47 -18.02 2.72
N ALA A 53 12.84 -16.80 3.13
CA ALA A 53 13.40 -16.51 4.45
C ALA A 53 12.34 -16.45 5.56
N ALA A 54 11.05 -16.30 5.22
CA ALA A 54 9.97 -16.25 6.18
C ALA A 54 9.81 -17.58 6.93
N ALA A 55 9.71 -17.49 8.26
CA ALA A 55 9.54 -18.62 9.14
C ALA A 55 8.14 -19.25 9.05
N ASN A 56 7.11 -18.47 8.72
CA ASN A 56 5.72 -18.93 8.70
C ASN A 56 5.21 -19.15 7.27
N ASP A 57 4.16 -19.97 7.14
CA ASP A 57 3.59 -20.31 5.83
C ASP A 57 2.75 -19.19 5.21
N TRP A 58 2.04 -18.42 6.04
CA TRP A 58 1.27 -17.27 5.59
C TRP A 58 2.15 -16.04 5.52
N ILE A 59 2.03 -15.33 4.40
CA ILE A 59 2.82 -14.15 4.06
C ILE A 59 1.88 -12.97 3.86
N LEU A 60 2.14 -11.86 4.54
CA LEU A 60 1.52 -10.57 4.29
C LEU A 60 2.58 -9.59 3.76
N ILE A 61 2.31 -8.94 2.64
CA ILE A 61 3.15 -7.85 2.11
C ILE A 61 2.59 -6.51 2.59
N LEU A 62 3.43 -5.71 3.24
CA LEU A 62 3.11 -4.36 3.72
C LEU A 62 4.19 -3.37 3.27
N ARG A 63 3.80 -2.16 2.87
CA ARG A 63 4.73 -1.12 2.40
C ARG A 63 4.95 -0.07 3.47
N GLU A 64 6.04 0.69 3.33
CA GLU A 64 6.29 1.87 4.15
C GLU A 64 5.08 2.81 4.18
N ARG A 65 4.80 3.36 5.37
CA ARG A 65 3.65 4.24 5.65
C ARG A 65 2.28 3.60 5.48
N GLU A 66 2.21 2.29 5.27
CA GLU A 66 0.96 1.54 5.34
C GLU A 66 0.71 1.03 6.76
N PHE A 67 -0.53 1.07 7.21
CA PHE A 67 -0.94 0.55 8.51
C PHE A 67 -2.25 -0.23 8.42
N LEU A 68 -2.42 -1.14 9.38
CA LEU A 68 -3.53 -2.08 9.44
C LEU A 68 -4.50 -1.69 10.54
N ASP A 69 -5.75 -1.40 10.16
CA ASP A 69 -6.82 -1.18 11.12
C ASP A 69 -7.17 -2.49 11.86
N PRO A 70 -7.68 -2.42 13.11
CA PRO A 70 -8.09 -3.60 13.87
C PRO A 70 -9.14 -4.47 13.16
N ALA A 71 -9.99 -3.86 12.32
CA ALA A 71 -10.99 -4.58 11.52
C ALA A 71 -10.32 -5.48 10.46
N LEU A 72 -9.33 -4.94 9.75
CA LEU A 72 -8.57 -5.70 8.77
C LEU A 72 -7.72 -6.79 9.45
N ALA A 73 -7.10 -6.51 10.60
CA ALA A 73 -6.34 -7.51 11.35
C ALA A 73 -7.19 -8.74 11.71
N LYS A 74 -8.42 -8.53 12.21
CA LYS A 74 -9.39 -9.61 12.49
C LYS A 74 -9.80 -10.37 11.24
N GLU A 75 -10.01 -9.65 10.14
CA GLU A 75 -10.37 -10.26 8.85
C GLU A 75 -9.25 -11.15 8.32
N ILE A 76 -7.99 -10.69 8.38
CA ILE A 76 -6.81 -11.47 7.99
C ILE A 76 -6.73 -12.77 8.80
N VAL A 77 -6.87 -12.69 10.12
CA VAL A 77 -6.81 -13.87 11.00
C VAL A 77 -7.95 -14.84 10.69
N SER A 78 -9.15 -14.33 10.44
CA SER A 78 -10.31 -15.13 10.07
C SER A 78 -10.12 -15.81 8.70
N ALA A 79 -9.55 -15.09 7.74
CA ALA A 79 -9.24 -15.59 6.40
C ALA A 79 -8.19 -16.73 6.44
N ILE A 80 -7.14 -16.55 7.24
CA ILE A 80 -6.11 -17.57 7.49
C ILE A 80 -6.72 -18.82 8.14
N ALA A 81 -7.55 -18.64 9.16
CA ALA A 81 -8.16 -19.76 9.88
C ALA A 81 -9.18 -20.52 9.01
N GLY A 82 -9.94 -19.81 8.18
CA GLY A 82 -11.00 -20.38 7.35
C GLY A 82 -10.49 -21.19 6.15
N SER A 83 -9.25 -20.95 5.67
CA SER A 83 -8.63 -21.66 4.54
C SER A 83 -9.50 -21.75 3.26
N SER A 84 -10.38 -20.77 3.03
CA SER A 84 -11.29 -20.76 1.88
C SER A 84 -10.63 -20.34 0.56
N ALA A 85 -9.46 -19.72 0.66
CA ALA A 85 -8.65 -19.24 -0.46
C ALA A 85 -7.16 -19.28 -0.08
N TRP A 86 -6.29 -19.33 -1.09
CA TRP A 86 -4.83 -19.37 -0.89
C TRP A 86 -4.18 -18.00 -1.08
N GLY A 87 -4.94 -17.03 -1.57
CA GLY A 87 -4.51 -15.65 -1.75
C GLY A 87 -5.64 -14.67 -1.55
N PHE A 88 -5.28 -13.49 -1.07
CA PHE A 88 -6.20 -12.42 -0.77
C PHE A 88 -5.71 -11.09 -1.32
N ARG A 89 -6.59 -10.43 -2.07
CA ARG A 89 -6.39 -9.06 -2.53
C ARG A 89 -6.83 -8.08 -1.46
N ILE A 90 -5.97 -7.11 -1.17
CA ILE A 90 -6.25 -6.06 -0.20
C ILE A 90 -6.19 -4.72 -0.95
N SER A 91 -7.28 -3.96 -0.89
CA SER A 91 -7.32 -2.61 -1.43
C SER A 91 -6.57 -1.64 -0.52
N VAL A 92 -6.00 -0.59 -1.12
CA VAL A 92 -5.29 0.46 -0.37
C VAL A 92 -6.07 1.76 -0.50
N ILE A 93 -6.34 2.41 0.63
CA ILE A 93 -6.89 3.76 0.67
C ILE A 93 -5.76 4.71 1.08
N PRO A 94 -5.34 5.63 0.19
CA PRO A 94 -4.38 6.65 0.56
C PRO A 94 -5.02 7.66 1.50
N ILE A 95 -4.28 8.07 2.53
CA ILE A 95 -4.67 9.10 3.49
C ILE A 95 -3.75 10.30 3.29
N TYR A 96 -4.36 11.47 3.21
CA TYR A 96 -3.68 12.76 3.10
C TYR A 96 -4.19 13.70 4.17
N ALA A 97 -3.30 14.21 5.01
CA ALA A 97 -3.66 15.10 6.12
C ALA A 97 -4.83 14.55 6.96
N SER A 98 -4.72 13.27 7.36
CA SER A 98 -5.71 12.49 8.10
C SER A 98 -7.07 12.33 7.40
N LYS A 99 -7.16 12.63 6.11
CA LYS A 99 -8.39 12.45 5.32
C LYS A 99 -8.19 11.36 4.26
N PRO A 100 -9.11 10.39 4.16
CA PRO A 100 -9.03 9.36 3.13
C PRO A 100 -9.27 9.99 1.75
N LEU A 101 -8.37 9.71 0.82
CA LEU A 101 -8.49 10.07 -0.58
C LEU A 101 -9.25 8.94 -1.31
N ARG A 102 -10.43 9.28 -1.81
CA ARG A 102 -11.22 8.36 -2.65
C ARG A 102 -10.74 8.44 -4.09
N LEU A 103 -9.57 7.88 -4.35
CA LEU A 103 -9.12 7.58 -5.70
C LEU A 103 -9.84 6.30 -6.15
N GLY A 104 -10.25 6.24 -7.42
CA GLY A 104 -11.19 5.23 -7.94
C GLY A 104 -10.94 3.79 -7.46
N GLY A 105 -12.02 3.00 -7.34
CA GLY A 105 -11.97 1.67 -6.75
C GLY A 105 -11.12 0.69 -7.55
N THR A 106 -9.94 0.35 -7.05
CA THR A 106 -9.16 -0.79 -7.56
C THR A 106 -9.57 -2.07 -6.83
N ALA A 107 -9.42 -3.21 -7.50
CA ALA A 107 -9.71 -4.53 -6.90
C ALA A 107 -8.71 -4.92 -5.79
N GLY A 108 -7.74 -4.06 -5.48
CA GLY A 108 -6.62 -4.33 -4.60
C GLY A 108 -5.51 -5.16 -5.25
N GLU A 109 -4.38 -5.23 -4.57
CA GLU A 109 -3.23 -6.05 -4.96
C GLU A 109 -3.23 -7.35 -4.16
N LEU A 110 -2.71 -8.45 -4.72
CA LEU A 110 -2.47 -9.68 -3.95
C LEU A 110 -1.40 -9.40 -2.88
N ARG A 111 -1.80 -9.44 -1.61
CA ARG A 111 -0.93 -9.03 -0.49
C ARG A 111 -0.85 -10.04 0.64
N LEU A 112 -1.89 -10.84 0.84
CA LEU A 112 -1.88 -11.94 1.80
C LEU A 112 -1.98 -13.26 1.03
N PHE A 113 -1.09 -14.21 1.28
CA PHE A 113 -1.12 -15.51 0.61
C PHE A 113 -0.36 -16.58 1.38
N HIS A 114 -0.65 -17.83 1.02
CA HIS A 114 0.07 -18.98 1.53
C HIS A 114 1.28 -19.30 0.63
N ARG A 115 2.49 -19.38 1.21
CA ARG A 115 3.76 -19.52 0.45
C ARG A 115 3.82 -20.73 -0.48
N ARG A 116 3.18 -21.85 -0.07
CA ARG A 116 3.12 -23.09 -0.87
C ARG A 116 2.45 -22.91 -2.23
N HIS A 117 1.49 -21.97 -2.32
CA HIS A 117 0.70 -21.73 -3.52
C HIS A 117 1.26 -20.57 -4.36
N LEU A 118 2.34 -19.93 -3.92
CA LEU A 118 2.92 -18.79 -4.64
C LEU A 118 3.49 -19.21 -6.01
N LEU A 119 2.99 -18.59 -7.08
CA LEU A 119 3.54 -18.74 -8.41
C LEU A 119 4.81 -17.92 -8.54
N ARG A 120 5.95 -18.62 -8.63
CA ARG A 120 7.29 -18.00 -8.65
C ARG A 120 7.67 -17.37 -10.00
N ARG A 121 6.85 -17.56 -11.04
CA ARG A 121 7.08 -17.08 -12.41
C ARG A 121 5.94 -16.15 -12.83
N GLY A 122 6.28 -15.06 -13.53
CA GLY A 122 5.30 -14.06 -13.98
C GLY A 122 5.00 -12.99 -12.92
N GLU A 123 3.79 -12.44 -12.98
CA GLU A 123 3.24 -11.52 -11.99
C GLU A 123 3.01 -12.22 -10.65
N LEU A 124 2.90 -11.44 -9.57
CA LEU A 124 2.61 -11.99 -8.24
C LEU A 124 1.20 -12.61 -8.24
N ALA A 125 1.16 -13.93 -8.18
CA ALA A 125 -0.07 -14.72 -8.24
C ALA A 125 0.05 -15.96 -7.36
N VAL A 126 -1.09 -16.55 -7.00
CA VAL A 126 -1.14 -17.85 -6.33
C VAL A 126 -1.92 -18.85 -7.16
N GLU A 127 -1.60 -20.12 -6.98
CA GLU A 127 -2.38 -21.23 -7.49
C GLU A 127 -3.69 -21.37 -6.69
N GLY A 128 -4.82 -21.41 -7.39
CA GLY A 128 -6.14 -21.63 -6.81
C GLY A 128 -6.94 -20.34 -6.58
N THR A 129 -7.85 -20.39 -5.60
CA THR A 129 -8.82 -19.32 -5.36
C THR A 129 -8.15 -18.09 -4.75
N VAL A 130 -8.45 -16.92 -5.32
CA VAL A 130 -8.07 -15.61 -4.79
C VAL A 130 -9.33 -14.82 -4.44
N VAL A 131 -9.44 -14.37 -3.19
CA VAL A 131 -10.59 -13.59 -2.70
C VAL A 131 -10.16 -12.17 -2.38
N ARG A 132 -11.08 -11.22 -2.38
CA ARG A 132 -10.81 -9.85 -1.93
C ARG A 132 -11.24 -9.69 -0.48
N LEU A 133 -10.39 -9.10 0.35
CA LEU A 133 -10.77 -8.66 1.69
C LEU A 133 -11.61 -7.38 1.63
N ALA A 134 -12.60 -7.29 2.50
CA ALA A 134 -13.53 -6.18 2.59
C ALA A 134 -12.85 -4.92 3.14
N ASN A 135 -11.99 -5.08 4.16
CA ASN A 135 -11.32 -3.95 4.79
C ASN A 135 -10.03 -3.58 4.04
N PRO A 136 -9.78 -2.29 3.78
CA PRO A 136 -8.58 -1.83 3.10
C PRO A 136 -7.40 -1.64 4.05
N VAL A 137 -6.21 -1.60 3.49
CA VAL A 137 -5.01 -1.02 4.12
C VAL A 137 -5.05 0.49 3.97
N HIS A 138 -4.60 1.21 4.99
CA HIS A 138 -4.44 2.65 4.93
C HIS A 138 -2.99 3.00 4.61
N ALA A 139 -2.78 3.90 3.65
CA ALA A 139 -1.45 4.35 3.24
C ALA A 139 -1.30 5.85 3.49
N LEU A 140 -0.48 6.25 4.45
CA LEU A 140 -0.23 7.65 4.76
C LEU A 140 0.67 8.27 3.68
N THR A 141 0.12 9.18 2.90
CA THR A 141 0.87 9.90 1.85
C THR A 141 1.67 11.06 2.44
N PHE A 142 0.97 11.98 3.11
CA PHE A 142 1.52 13.09 3.88
C PHE A 142 0.68 13.31 5.14
N GLU A 143 1.34 13.57 6.27
CA GLU A 143 0.74 13.90 7.56
C GLU A 143 0.05 15.28 7.51
N SER A 144 0.59 16.21 6.72
CA SER A 144 0.05 17.55 6.62
C SER A 144 0.29 18.21 5.26
N ALA A 145 -0.46 19.28 4.99
CA ALA A 145 -0.21 20.11 3.82
C ALA A 145 1.16 20.81 3.87
N ALA A 146 1.70 21.07 5.06
CA ALA A 146 3.02 21.65 5.24
C ALA A 146 4.13 20.65 4.85
N GLU A 147 4.01 19.39 5.28
CA GLU A 147 4.94 18.32 4.86
C GLU A 147 4.91 18.15 3.34
N HIS A 148 3.71 18.15 2.74
CA HIS A 148 3.57 18.08 1.28
C HIS A 148 4.26 19.25 0.57
N ARG A 149 4.10 20.49 1.09
CA ARG A 149 4.78 21.67 0.55
C ARG A 149 6.30 21.55 0.64
N SER A 150 6.84 21.19 1.80
CA SER A 150 8.28 20.99 1.96
C SER A 150 8.84 19.87 1.07
N TYR A 151 8.04 18.83 0.79
CA TYR A 151 8.40 17.81 -0.18
C TYR A 151 8.48 18.39 -1.60
N LEU A 152 7.49 19.17 -2.02
CA LEU A 152 7.49 19.83 -3.33
C LEU A 152 8.64 20.83 -3.46
N GLU A 153 8.95 21.64 -2.45
CA GLU A 153 10.10 22.56 -2.48
C GLU A 153 11.43 21.84 -2.73
N LYS A 154 11.59 20.63 -2.19
CA LYS A 154 12.81 19.83 -2.33
C LYS A 154 12.88 19.03 -3.63
N HIS A 155 11.74 18.60 -4.16
CA HIS A 155 11.67 17.59 -5.23
C HIS A 155 10.95 18.05 -6.50
N ALA A 156 10.23 19.17 -6.48
CA ALA A 156 9.58 19.70 -7.66
C ALA A 156 10.64 20.23 -8.63
N VAL A 157 10.52 19.84 -9.89
CA VAL A 157 11.27 20.48 -10.97
C VAL A 157 10.68 21.89 -11.11
N PRO A 158 11.47 22.98 -10.96
CA PRO A 158 10.94 24.33 -11.12
C PRO A 158 10.34 24.46 -12.52
N HIS A 159 9.02 24.60 -12.58
CA HIS A 159 8.33 24.91 -13.82
C HIS A 159 8.21 26.43 -13.94
N SER A 160 8.44 26.97 -15.13
CA SER A 160 8.10 28.36 -15.39
C SER A 160 6.58 28.56 -15.18
N THR A 161 6.19 29.73 -14.68
CA THR A 161 4.79 30.13 -14.48
C THR A 161 3.94 29.91 -15.74
N LEU A 162 4.50 30.16 -16.92
CA LEU A 162 3.87 29.87 -18.21
C LEU A 162 3.55 28.38 -18.40
N ARG A 163 4.45 27.48 -17.99
CA ARG A 163 4.25 26.03 -18.09
C ARG A 163 3.21 25.54 -17.09
N GLN A 164 3.18 26.08 -15.87
CA GLN A 164 2.13 25.78 -14.89
C GLN A 164 0.75 26.21 -15.41
N LEU A 165 0.66 27.43 -15.96
CA LEU A 165 -0.58 27.97 -16.50
C LEU A 165 -1.07 27.17 -17.72
N LEU A 166 -0.16 26.70 -18.58
CA LEU A 166 -0.49 25.80 -19.69
C LEU A 166 -0.92 24.40 -19.22
N LEU A 167 -0.31 23.83 -18.18
CA LEU A 167 -0.73 22.56 -17.60
C LEU A 167 -2.13 22.68 -16.97
N PHE A 168 -2.40 23.76 -16.26
CA PHE A 168 -3.71 24.06 -15.68
C PHE A 168 -4.77 24.24 -16.78
N ALA A 169 -4.51 25.10 -17.78
CA ALA A 169 -5.45 25.37 -18.86
C ALA A 169 -5.73 24.13 -19.74
N ARG A 170 -4.70 23.29 -19.97
CA ARG A 170 -4.84 22.03 -20.71
C ARG A 170 -5.71 21.02 -19.97
N ASN A 171 -5.55 20.92 -18.65
CA ASN A 171 -6.27 19.95 -17.83
C ASN A 171 -7.61 20.48 -17.31
N ALA A 172 -7.89 21.78 -17.37
CA ALA A 172 -9.17 22.36 -16.95
C ALA A 172 -10.39 21.84 -17.75
N ARG A 173 -10.16 21.32 -18.96
CA ARG A 173 -11.21 20.71 -19.80
C ARG A 173 -11.45 19.22 -19.51
N THR A 174 -10.61 18.63 -18.67
CA THR A 174 -10.65 17.22 -18.31
C THR A 174 -10.63 17.11 -16.79
N LEU A 175 -11.78 16.78 -16.18
CA LEU A 175 -11.92 15.97 -14.95
C LEU A 175 -12.68 16.58 -13.77
N ASP A 176 -13.42 15.64 -13.15
CA ASP A 176 -13.88 15.49 -11.76
C ASP A 176 -13.37 16.52 -10.73
N GLY A 177 -14.29 16.95 -9.86
CA GLY A 177 -14.08 17.99 -8.85
C GLY A 177 -12.93 17.73 -7.88
N ASN A 178 -12.51 16.48 -7.69
CA ASN A 178 -11.32 16.15 -6.88
C ASN A 178 -10.01 16.55 -7.56
N THR A 179 -9.89 16.41 -8.88
CA THR A 179 -8.69 16.82 -9.64
C THR A 179 -8.58 18.35 -9.70
N LEU A 180 -9.71 19.04 -9.83
CA LEU A 180 -9.76 20.50 -9.73
C LEU A 180 -9.35 20.99 -8.34
N ARG A 181 -9.71 20.26 -7.27
CA ARG A 181 -9.30 20.61 -5.90
C ARG A 181 -7.79 20.51 -5.69
N TYR A 182 -7.13 19.53 -6.31
CA TYR A 182 -5.67 19.43 -6.32
C TYR A 182 -5.02 20.57 -7.10
N LEU A 183 -5.51 20.85 -8.30
CA LEU A 183 -5.01 21.95 -9.13
C LEU A 183 -5.26 23.33 -8.49
N TRP A 184 -6.33 23.50 -7.72
CA TRP A 184 -6.65 24.73 -7.01
C TRP A 184 -5.80 24.89 -5.74
N ILE A 185 -5.49 23.79 -5.05
CA ILE A 185 -4.49 23.80 -3.98
C ILE A 185 -3.11 24.13 -4.57
N GLU A 186 -2.72 23.57 -5.71
CA GLU A 186 -1.45 23.91 -6.39
C GLU A 186 -1.42 25.35 -6.92
N ALA A 187 -2.53 25.88 -7.44
CA ALA A 187 -2.61 27.25 -7.98
C ALA A 187 -2.80 28.34 -6.90
N GLY A 188 -3.12 27.96 -5.66
CA GLY A 188 -3.28 28.87 -4.53
C GLY A 188 -1.97 29.32 -3.87
N PHE A 189 -0.82 29.01 -4.45
CA PHE A 189 0.51 29.26 -3.86
C PHE A 189 1.37 30.22 -4.67
N ASP A 190 0.91 31.46 -4.80
CA ASP A 190 1.76 32.64 -4.94
C ASP A 190 1.24 33.72 -4.00
N GLN A 191 1.68 33.69 -2.73
CA GLN A 191 1.89 34.84 -1.83
C GLN A 191 3.00 34.51 -0.84
#